data_AF-A0A5C7PFW6-F1
#
_entry.id   AF-A0A5C7PFW6-F1
#
_cell.length_a   1.000
_cell.length_b   1.000
_cell.length_c   1.000
_cell.angle_alpha   90.00
_cell.angle_beta   90.00
_cell.angle_gamma   90.00
#
_symmetry.space_group_name_H-M   'P 1'
#
loop_
_entity.id
_entity.type
_entity.pdbx_description
1 polymer ?
#
loop_
_entity_poly.entity_id
_entity_poly.type
_entity_poly.pdbx_seq_one_letter_code
_entity_poly.pdbx_strand_id
1 'polypeptide(L)'
;MLPSLLATIAGVLAILGTSLPAAQALAAAPAVDLPVPQAVARDIPVPAGTKVAIHTGRANSVVFGNLTATGARGAGHLTAGSCAAAQPGVSNVNYTTGESRPNFLVVKTDGSGDFCVWTSSAAHVIFDLAGTSSSVAAGAPTRLLDTRAGAPVPAGGVVRVPTGVSSHASVMGTLTVVAPAGSGHTVAYPCDQPRPTASVNNFVAGQTTANFALVGTDTGGAICLYTTTATHLLWDQAAATTAIPAAPARRLVDTRNAGGSPVGTGGVLRVHTGAAGGATVSGNLTVTQPAGPGHTTAWPCDQARPTASVNNFVAGKTTANFTAVRTDAAGDFCVYSSMASHVLFDLAATQAIAGVTPVRQFDSRTAAVPRHPKTGQEFYPTVTRWAPTVLAVLDGKGITDDYLPGILAQIQQESSGVPDAVNGWDSNWSAGIASWGLLQIIAPTYQANAKPGFVGTVETRYVNGVAQKFVSYMIVPEYNIWAALTYVQKRYGNARFDKWNSGSNLAYGPTMS
;
A
#
# COMPACT_ATOMS: atom_id res chain seq x y z
N MET A 1 -1.27 -77.46 -61.55
CA MET A 1 -0.27 -77.31 -60.48
C MET A 1 -0.37 -75.89 -59.94
N LEU A 2 -0.14 -75.68 -58.64
CA LEU A 2 -0.26 -74.36 -57.94
C LEU A 2 0.61 -73.24 -58.57
N PRO A 3 0.43 -71.95 -58.20
CA PRO A 3 -0.72 -71.27 -57.56
C PRO A 3 -1.27 -70.19 -58.55
N SER A 4 -2.07 -69.15 -58.23
CA SER A 4 -2.64 -68.57 -57.00
C SER A 4 -4.09 -68.11 -57.27
N LEU A 5 -4.81 -67.60 -56.25
CA LEU A 5 -6.19 -67.09 -56.40
C LEU A 5 -6.44 -65.91 -55.44
N LEU A 6 -6.99 -64.79 -55.90
CA LEU A 6 -7.43 -63.69 -55.03
C LEU A 6 -8.60 -62.91 -55.63
N ALA A 7 -9.68 -62.86 -54.85
CA ALA A 7 -10.99 -62.27 -55.09
C ALA A 7 -11.58 -61.99 -53.67
N THR A 8 -12.66 -61.23 -53.40
CA THR A 8 -13.73 -60.62 -54.21
C THR A 8 -14.51 -59.61 -53.34
N ILE A 9 -15.50 -58.93 -53.94
CA ILE A 9 -16.79 -58.50 -53.34
C ILE A 9 -16.90 -57.15 -52.60
N ALA A 10 -17.98 -56.49 -53.00
CA ALA A 10 -18.68 -55.28 -52.54
C ALA A 10 -18.88 -55.08 -51.03
N GLY A 11 -19.17 -53.83 -50.65
CA GLY A 11 -19.29 -53.40 -49.26
C GLY A 11 -20.70 -53.31 -48.69
N VAL A 12 -20.76 -52.97 -47.39
CA VAL A 12 -21.98 -52.63 -46.65
C VAL A 12 -21.70 -51.45 -45.70
N LEU A 13 -22.39 -50.34 -45.96
CA LEU A 13 -23.01 -49.40 -45.01
C LEU A 13 -22.28 -48.96 -43.70
N ALA A 14 -21.74 -47.74 -43.79
CA ALA A 14 -21.88 -46.62 -42.84
C ALA A 14 -21.10 -46.53 -41.49
N ILE A 15 -21.00 -45.26 -41.07
CA ILE A 15 -20.63 -44.69 -39.75
C ILE A 15 -19.13 -44.47 -39.46
N LEU A 16 -18.82 -43.19 -39.17
CA LEU A 16 -17.58 -42.58 -38.63
C LEU A 16 -16.31 -42.54 -39.51
N GLY A 17 -15.93 -41.32 -39.94
CA GLY A 17 -14.53 -40.96 -40.23
C GLY A 17 -14.25 -40.13 -41.48
N THR A 18 -14.24 -38.80 -41.35
CA THR A 18 -13.55 -37.86 -42.27
C THR A 18 -12.95 -36.73 -41.42
N SER A 19 -11.64 -36.76 -41.14
CA SER A 19 -10.52 -36.25 -41.96
C SER A 19 -10.45 -34.72 -42.03
N LEU A 20 -9.47 -34.15 -41.32
CA LEU A 20 -9.09 -32.72 -41.35
C LEU A 20 -8.66 -32.28 -42.76
N PRO A 21 -9.17 -31.15 -43.30
CA PRO A 21 -8.59 -30.50 -44.48
C PRO A 21 -7.37 -29.65 -44.10
N ALA A 22 -6.42 -29.53 -45.03
CA ALA A 22 -5.21 -28.72 -44.87
C ALA A 22 -5.50 -27.21 -44.82
N ALA A 23 -4.64 -26.46 -44.13
CA ALA A 23 -4.77 -25.01 -43.96
C ALA A 23 -4.65 -24.25 -45.29
N GLN A 24 -5.65 -23.42 -45.58
CA GLN A 24 -5.54 -22.33 -46.57
C GLN A 24 -5.08 -21.07 -45.86
N ALA A 25 -3.97 -20.48 -46.33
CA ALA A 25 -3.48 -19.21 -45.79
C ALA A 25 -4.37 -18.05 -46.28
N LEU A 26 -5.18 -17.50 -45.38
CA LEU A 26 -5.75 -16.17 -45.59
C LEU A 26 -4.72 -15.09 -45.27
N ALA A 27 -4.76 -13.99 -46.03
CA ALA A 27 -3.82 -12.90 -45.92
C ALA A 27 -3.75 -12.29 -44.51
N ALA A 28 -2.57 -11.82 -44.12
CA ALA A 28 -2.36 -11.15 -42.85
C ALA A 28 -3.27 -9.91 -42.74
N ALA A 29 -4.17 -9.92 -41.75
CA ALA A 29 -4.92 -8.73 -41.37
C ALA A 29 -3.95 -7.64 -40.89
N PRO A 30 -4.24 -6.35 -41.13
CA PRO A 30 -3.42 -5.27 -40.58
C PRO A 30 -3.40 -5.37 -39.06
N ALA A 31 -2.25 -5.04 -38.46
CA ALA A 31 -2.11 -4.98 -37.02
C ALA A 31 -3.05 -3.91 -36.44
N VAL A 32 -4.20 -4.36 -35.92
CA VAL A 32 -5.00 -3.56 -35.01
C VAL A 32 -4.22 -3.53 -33.70
N ASP A 33 -3.81 -2.34 -33.28
CA ASP A 33 -3.29 -2.11 -31.93
C ASP A 33 -4.41 -2.44 -30.94
N LEU A 34 -4.42 -3.68 -30.46
CA LEU A 34 -5.34 -4.10 -29.41
C LEU A 34 -4.99 -3.28 -28.17
N PRO A 35 -5.94 -2.56 -27.56
CA PRO A 35 -5.65 -1.79 -26.37
C PRO A 35 -5.08 -2.74 -25.31
N VAL A 36 -3.85 -2.45 -24.87
CA VAL A 36 -3.22 -3.13 -23.73
C VAL A 36 -4.27 -3.21 -22.63
N PRO A 37 -4.63 -4.40 -22.14
CA PRO A 37 -5.65 -4.52 -21.10
C PRO A 37 -5.22 -3.68 -19.91
N GLN A 38 -5.87 -2.53 -19.71
CA GLN A 38 -5.64 -1.73 -18.53
C GLN A 38 -5.88 -2.64 -17.34
N ALA A 39 -4.93 -2.70 -16.42
CA ALA A 39 -5.07 -3.46 -15.20
C ALA A 39 -6.43 -3.11 -14.57
N VAL A 40 -7.33 -4.09 -14.49
CA VAL A 40 -8.68 -3.86 -13.96
C VAL A 40 -8.50 -3.51 -12.49
N ALA A 41 -8.49 -2.22 -12.19
CA ALA A 41 -8.29 -1.72 -10.84
C ALA A 41 -9.42 -2.28 -9.95
N ARG A 42 -9.06 -3.16 -9.01
CA ARG A 42 -10.02 -3.73 -8.06
C ARG A 42 -9.86 -3.03 -6.72
N ASP A 43 -10.88 -2.27 -6.37
CA ASP A 43 -11.01 -1.45 -5.17
C ASP A 43 -11.27 -2.32 -3.90
N ILE A 44 -10.30 -3.16 -3.56
CA ILE A 44 -10.23 -3.90 -2.29
C ILE A 44 -9.10 -3.31 -1.44
N PRO A 45 -9.41 -2.35 -0.55
CA PRO A 45 -8.44 -1.73 0.34
C PRO A 45 -7.78 -2.73 1.27
N VAL A 46 -6.55 -2.44 1.69
CA VAL A 46 -5.83 -3.22 2.70
C VAL A 46 -6.64 -3.21 4.00
N PRO A 47 -7.01 -4.37 4.59
CA PRO A 47 -7.88 -4.41 5.78
C PRO A 47 -7.22 -3.78 7.02
N ALA A 48 -8.04 -3.21 7.91
CA ALA A 48 -7.58 -2.68 9.20
C ALA A 48 -6.78 -3.72 10.01
N GLY A 49 -5.70 -3.29 10.66
CA GLY A 49 -4.77 -4.15 11.41
C GLY A 49 -3.75 -4.89 10.56
N THR A 50 -3.83 -4.83 9.22
CA THR A 50 -2.88 -5.53 8.33
C THR A 50 -1.52 -4.83 8.33
N LYS A 51 -0.46 -5.64 8.43
CA LYS A 51 0.95 -5.29 8.17
C LYS A 51 1.27 -5.63 6.71
N VAL A 52 1.73 -4.66 5.93
CA VAL A 52 2.14 -4.82 4.52
C VAL A 52 3.64 -4.55 4.42
N ALA A 53 4.41 -5.54 3.96
CA ALA A 53 5.82 -5.34 3.61
C ALA A 53 5.92 -4.63 2.24
N ILE A 54 6.83 -3.66 2.14
CA ILE A 54 7.14 -2.93 0.91
C ILE A 54 8.64 -3.11 0.64
N HIS A 55 8.94 -3.94 -0.36
CA HIS A 55 10.30 -4.17 -0.83
C HIS A 55 10.82 -2.98 -1.64
N THR A 56 12.06 -2.56 -1.40
CA THR A 56 12.67 -1.43 -2.13
C THR A 56 13.96 -1.79 -2.87
N GLY A 57 14.37 -3.07 -2.90
CA GLY A 57 15.63 -3.52 -3.50
C GLY A 57 16.90 -3.01 -2.82
N ARG A 58 16.79 -2.46 -1.60
CA ARG A 58 17.85 -1.71 -0.93
C ARG A 58 17.92 -2.10 0.55
N ALA A 59 18.70 -3.13 0.87
CA ALA A 59 18.92 -3.57 2.24
C ALA A 59 19.56 -2.49 3.13
N ASN A 60 19.18 -2.46 4.42
CA ASN A 60 19.74 -1.63 5.49
C ASN A 60 19.87 -0.12 5.17
N SER A 61 19.03 0.39 4.27
CA SER A 61 19.12 1.72 3.69
C SER A 61 17.99 2.62 4.19
N VAL A 62 18.21 3.93 4.26
CA VAL A 62 17.11 4.88 4.45
C VAL A 62 16.47 5.15 3.10
N VAL A 63 15.15 5.01 3.02
CA VAL A 63 14.35 5.34 1.83
C VAL A 63 13.48 6.56 2.10
N PHE A 64 13.34 7.39 1.07
CA PHE A 64 12.57 8.62 1.08
C PHE A 64 11.51 8.49 0.00
N GLY A 65 10.26 8.82 0.29
CA GLY A 65 9.19 8.63 -0.68
C GLY A 65 7.83 9.14 -0.20
N ASN A 66 6.84 9.11 -1.08
CA ASN A 66 5.49 9.52 -0.75
C ASN A 66 4.64 8.30 -0.38
N LEU A 67 4.18 8.22 0.87
CA LEU A 67 3.25 7.19 1.32
C LEU A 67 1.82 7.72 1.19
N THR A 68 0.99 7.06 0.40
CA THR A 68 -0.39 7.49 0.11
C THR A 68 -1.39 6.46 0.61
N ALA A 69 -2.39 6.94 1.36
CA ALA A 69 -3.64 6.24 1.60
C ALA A 69 -4.71 6.71 0.60
N THR A 70 -5.44 5.81 -0.03
CA THR A 70 -6.61 6.14 -0.88
C THR A 70 -7.71 5.08 -0.72
N GLY A 71 -8.91 5.32 -1.25
CA GLY A 71 -10.04 4.39 -1.11
C GLY A 71 -10.40 4.04 0.34
N ALA A 72 -10.14 4.96 1.28
CA ALA A 72 -10.33 4.71 2.70
C ALA A 72 -11.81 4.49 3.05
N ARG A 73 -12.14 3.39 3.72
CA ARG A 73 -13.52 3.02 4.09
C ARG A 73 -13.96 3.57 5.46
N GLY A 74 -13.03 4.14 6.22
CA GLY A 74 -13.27 4.76 7.52
C GLY A 74 -12.12 5.68 7.89
N ALA A 75 -12.31 6.54 8.89
CA ALA A 75 -11.23 7.34 9.43
C ALA A 75 -10.13 6.46 10.04
N GLY A 76 -8.86 6.84 9.85
CA GLY A 76 -7.72 6.05 10.30
C GLY A 76 -6.38 6.67 9.96
N HIS A 77 -5.34 5.85 10.07
CA HIS A 77 -3.98 6.23 9.69
C HIS A 77 -3.15 5.07 9.16
N LEU A 78 -2.09 5.42 8.42
CA LEU A 78 -0.96 4.53 8.14
C LEU A 78 0.18 4.83 9.13
N THR A 79 0.83 3.79 9.61
CA THR A 79 2.10 3.82 10.33
C THR A 79 3.14 3.10 9.48
N ALA A 80 4.39 3.59 9.43
CA ALA A 80 5.49 2.91 8.74
C ALA A 80 6.72 2.74 9.65
N GLY A 81 7.47 1.65 9.45
CA GLY A 81 8.62 1.27 10.27
C GLY A 81 9.30 -0.01 9.78
N SER A 82 10.28 -0.52 10.54
CA SER A 82 10.95 -1.79 10.20
C SER A 82 10.01 -2.99 10.38
N CYS A 83 10.01 -3.95 9.44
CA CYS A 83 9.19 -5.15 9.53
C CYS A 83 9.51 -6.08 10.70
N ALA A 84 10.75 -6.03 11.20
CA ALA A 84 11.22 -6.82 12.35
C ALA A 84 10.92 -6.16 13.71
N ALA A 85 10.42 -4.93 13.73
CA ALA A 85 10.10 -4.19 14.95
C ALA A 85 8.59 -4.26 15.27
N ALA A 86 8.24 -3.98 16.53
CA ALA A 86 6.85 -3.68 16.89
C ALA A 86 6.36 -2.43 16.13
N GLN A 87 5.05 -2.38 15.83
CA GLN A 87 4.44 -1.22 15.17
C GLN A 87 4.73 0.07 15.96
N PRO A 88 5.31 1.11 15.33
CA PRO A 88 5.57 2.39 15.99
C PRO A 88 4.29 3.05 16.53
N GLY A 89 4.38 3.71 17.69
CA GLY A 89 3.26 4.45 18.31
C GLY A 89 2.89 5.79 17.64
N VAL A 90 3.24 5.95 16.36
CA VAL A 90 3.09 7.18 15.57
C VAL A 90 2.19 6.97 14.35
N SER A 91 1.68 8.07 13.79
CA SER A 91 0.91 8.05 12.54
C SER A 91 1.63 8.86 11.46
N ASN A 92 1.89 8.26 10.31
CA ASN A 92 2.53 8.92 9.17
C ASN A 92 1.50 9.57 8.23
N VAL A 93 0.40 8.88 7.93
CA VAL A 93 -0.66 9.40 7.03
C VAL A 93 -1.99 9.32 7.77
N ASN A 94 -2.65 10.45 8.03
CA ASN A 94 -3.99 10.47 8.61
C ASN A 94 -5.04 10.73 7.50
N TYR A 95 -6.14 9.99 7.51
CA TYR A 95 -7.16 10.06 6.46
C TYR A 95 -8.57 9.85 7.02
N THR A 96 -9.58 10.41 6.32
CA THR A 96 -11.01 10.10 6.53
C THR A 96 -11.59 9.32 5.36
N THR A 97 -12.81 8.81 5.51
CA THR A 97 -13.52 8.05 4.46
C THR A 97 -13.49 8.77 3.11
N GLY A 98 -13.13 8.06 2.05
CA GLY A 98 -13.07 8.56 0.67
C GLY A 98 -11.90 9.50 0.36
N GLU A 99 -11.13 9.97 1.33
CA GLU A 99 -9.98 10.84 1.04
C GLU A 99 -8.81 10.06 0.40
N SER A 100 -8.09 10.73 -0.50
CA SER A 100 -6.73 10.35 -0.89
C SER A 100 -5.76 11.27 -0.18
N ARG A 101 -4.89 10.70 0.66
CA ARG A 101 -3.94 11.44 1.50
C ARG A 101 -2.53 10.93 1.29
N PRO A 102 -1.64 11.72 0.67
CA PRO A 102 -0.22 11.50 0.71
C PRO A 102 0.39 12.12 1.97
N ASN A 103 1.46 11.53 2.50
CA ASN A 103 2.47 12.23 3.29
C ASN A 103 3.86 11.67 2.95
N PHE A 104 4.87 12.54 2.92
CA PHE A 104 6.24 12.11 2.74
C PHE A 104 6.73 11.26 3.93
N LEU A 105 7.51 10.24 3.62
CA LEU A 105 8.01 9.25 4.55
C LEU A 105 9.54 9.17 4.46
N VAL A 106 10.16 9.03 5.63
CA VAL A 106 11.54 8.61 5.79
C VAL A 106 11.53 7.40 6.71
N VAL A 107 12.04 6.26 6.21
CA VAL A 107 12.05 4.99 6.94
C VAL A 107 13.32 4.21 6.60
N LYS A 108 13.83 3.43 7.55
CA LYS A 108 14.94 2.53 7.34
C LYS A 108 14.42 1.14 6.96
N THR A 109 14.96 0.58 5.88
CA THR A 109 14.74 -0.81 5.50
C THR A 109 15.59 -1.77 6.33
N ASP A 110 15.13 -3.01 6.44
CA ASP A 110 15.83 -4.10 7.10
C ASP A 110 16.83 -4.84 6.19
N GLY A 111 17.29 -6.02 6.62
CA GLY A 111 18.29 -6.81 5.92
C GLY A 111 17.85 -7.37 4.55
N SER A 112 16.55 -7.57 4.33
CA SER A 112 16.01 -7.96 3.01
C SER A 112 15.72 -6.76 2.11
N GLY A 113 15.73 -5.53 2.67
CA GLY A 113 15.42 -4.31 1.93
C GLY A 113 13.94 -3.94 1.98
N ASP A 114 13.25 -4.40 3.02
CA ASP A 114 11.84 -4.17 3.25
C ASP A 114 11.62 -3.13 4.36
N PHE A 115 10.51 -2.42 4.26
CA PHE A 115 9.90 -1.75 5.42
C PHE A 115 8.42 -2.09 5.45
N CYS A 116 7.80 -2.00 6.63
CA CYS A 116 6.41 -2.36 6.82
C CYS A 116 5.52 -1.14 7.02
N VAL A 117 4.31 -1.22 6.47
CA VAL A 117 3.22 -0.28 6.66
C VAL A 117 2.06 -1.00 7.35
N TRP A 118 1.58 -0.43 8.45
CA TRP A 118 0.37 -0.87 9.14
C TRP A 118 -0.77 0.10 8.82
N THR A 119 -1.98 -0.42 8.62
CA THR A 119 -3.17 0.41 8.40
C THR A 119 -4.17 0.27 9.55
N SER A 120 -4.60 1.38 10.14
CA SER A 120 -5.54 1.37 11.28
C SER A 120 -7.01 1.24 10.87
N SER A 121 -7.30 1.46 9.59
CA SER A 121 -8.63 1.40 8.98
C SER A 121 -8.47 0.96 7.52
N ALA A 122 -9.50 0.39 6.90
CA ALA A 122 -9.32 -0.20 5.57
C ALA A 122 -9.04 0.88 4.51
N ALA A 123 -7.85 0.86 3.90
CA ALA A 123 -7.39 1.84 2.92
C ALA A 123 -6.40 1.20 1.92
N HIS A 124 -6.39 1.64 0.67
CA HIS A 124 -5.33 1.29 -0.26
C HIS A 124 -4.04 2.01 0.12
N VAL A 125 -2.97 1.25 0.31
CA VAL A 125 -1.60 1.74 0.50
C VAL A 125 -0.90 1.83 -0.84
N ILE A 126 -0.20 2.94 -1.06
CA ILE A 126 0.64 3.18 -2.24
C ILE A 126 1.93 3.86 -1.79
N PHE A 127 3.09 3.46 -2.33
CA PHE A 127 4.37 4.09 -2.03
C PHE A 127 5.12 4.48 -3.32
N ASP A 128 5.45 5.76 -3.44
CA ASP A 128 6.34 6.30 -4.47
C ASP A 128 7.74 6.52 -3.90
N LEU A 129 8.73 5.77 -4.37
CA LEU A 129 10.12 5.94 -3.95
C LEU A 129 10.74 7.16 -4.64
N ALA A 130 11.17 8.15 -3.86
CA ALA A 130 11.82 9.39 -4.32
C ALA A 130 13.35 9.36 -4.16
N GLY A 131 13.90 8.47 -3.32
CA GLY A 131 15.35 8.30 -3.20
C GLY A 131 15.77 7.36 -2.08
N THR A 132 17.07 7.09 -2.00
CA THR A 132 17.69 6.28 -0.94
C THR A 132 18.99 6.91 -0.45
N SER A 133 19.33 6.70 0.83
CA SER A 133 20.60 7.15 1.41
C SER A 133 21.13 6.15 2.44
N SER A 134 22.45 6.03 2.48
CA SER A 134 23.21 5.39 3.56
C SER A 134 23.82 6.41 4.55
N SER A 135 23.77 7.71 4.25
CA SER A 135 24.33 8.80 5.07
C SER A 135 23.33 9.47 6.02
N VAL A 136 22.05 9.12 5.93
CA VAL A 136 21.02 9.55 6.88
C VAL A 136 20.79 8.45 7.91
N ALA A 137 20.81 8.81 9.19
CA ALA A 137 20.46 7.90 10.26
C ALA A 137 18.95 8.02 10.57
N ALA A 138 18.16 7.10 10.04
CA ALA A 138 16.76 6.93 10.43
C ALA A 138 16.61 5.79 11.45
N GLY A 139 15.86 6.06 12.51
CA GLY A 139 15.55 5.10 13.58
C GLY A 139 14.09 4.66 13.55
N ALA A 140 13.63 4.03 14.63
CA ALA A 140 12.20 3.91 14.88
C ALA A 140 11.63 5.31 15.17
N PRO A 141 10.52 5.73 14.53
CA PRO A 141 9.94 7.04 14.77
C PRO A 141 9.56 7.25 16.26
N THR A 142 9.96 8.38 16.82
CA THR A 142 9.75 8.72 18.24
C THR A 142 8.93 9.98 18.40
N ARG A 143 7.88 9.94 19.24
CA ARG A 143 7.10 11.13 19.60
C ARG A 143 7.87 11.96 20.62
N LEU A 144 8.31 13.15 20.24
CA LEU A 144 9.01 14.09 21.13
C LEU A 144 8.12 15.25 21.61
N LEU A 145 6.96 15.46 20.97
CA LEU A 145 5.93 16.39 21.43
C LEU A 145 4.56 15.73 21.35
N ASP A 146 3.77 15.83 22.42
CA ASP A 146 2.33 15.57 22.42
C ASP A 146 1.62 16.58 23.32
N THR A 147 1.03 17.61 22.71
CA THR A 147 0.31 18.65 23.47
C THR A 147 -1.11 18.25 23.88
N ARG A 148 -1.58 17.03 23.55
CA ARG A 148 -2.94 16.56 23.90
C ARG A 148 -3.12 16.24 25.39
N ALA A 149 -2.02 16.07 26.12
CA ALA A 149 -2.04 15.86 27.57
C ALA A 149 -2.34 17.15 28.37
N GLY A 150 -2.39 18.31 27.71
CA GLY A 150 -2.67 19.61 28.32
C GLY A 150 -3.61 20.46 27.47
N ALA A 151 -3.60 21.78 27.69
CA ALA A 151 -4.33 22.71 26.85
C ALA A 151 -3.77 22.75 25.41
N PRO A 152 -4.60 23.01 24.38
CA PRO A 152 -4.10 23.25 23.03
C PRO A 152 -3.16 24.46 23.00
N VAL A 153 -2.18 24.42 22.10
CA VAL A 153 -1.32 25.57 21.80
C VAL A 153 -2.22 26.71 21.34
N PRO A 154 -2.18 27.90 21.97
CA PRO A 154 -3.08 29.00 21.61
C PRO A 154 -2.77 29.56 20.21
N ALA A 155 -3.74 30.29 19.65
CA ALA A 155 -3.53 31.04 18.41
C ALA A 155 -2.36 32.02 18.57
N GLY A 156 -1.39 31.97 17.65
CA GLY A 156 -0.16 32.75 17.75
C GLY A 156 0.95 32.10 18.59
N GLY A 157 0.68 30.97 19.25
CA GLY A 157 1.61 30.28 20.15
C GLY A 157 2.78 29.60 19.42
N VAL A 158 3.89 29.46 20.16
CA VAL A 158 5.10 28.75 19.73
C VAL A 158 5.46 27.69 20.78
N VAL A 159 5.80 26.48 20.34
CA VAL A 159 6.31 25.40 21.19
C VAL A 159 7.74 25.07 20.78
N ARG A 160 8.67 25.09 21.74
CA ARG A 160 10.05 24.61 21.55
C ARG A 160 10.10 23.10 21.78
N VAL A 161 10.66 22.36 20.84
CA VAL A 161 10.81 20.90 20.88
C VAL A 161 12.30 20.56 20.91
N PRO A 162 12.86 20.12 22.06
CA PRO A 162 14.20 19.54 22.11
C PRO A 162 14.22 18.25 21.29
N THR A 163 15.13 18.14 20.33
CA THR A 163 15.13 17.02 19.37
C THR A 163 16.11 15.89 19.72
N GLY A 164 16.95 16.12 20.75
CA GLY A 164 17.96 15.15 21.22
C GLY A 164 19.24 15.07 20.38
N VAL A 165 19.48 16.05 19.50
CA VAL A 165 20.62 16.08 18.57
C VAL A 165 21.58 17.25 18.86
N SER A 166 22.76 17.23 18.25
CA SER A 166 23.74 18.32 18.34
C SER A 166 23.26 19.60 17.67
N SER A 167 23.87 20.74 18.05
CA SER A 167 23.63 22.03 17.41
C SER A 167 23.76 21.99 15.89
N HIS A 168 22.91 22.75 15.18
CA HIS A 168 22.91 22.88 13.71
C HIS A 168 22.77 21.57 12.90
N ALA A 169 22.28 20.48 13.49
CA ALA A 169 21.81 19.34 12.72
C ALA A 169 20.46 19.66 12.05
N SER A 170 20.00 18.76 11.18
CA SER A 170 18.64 18.80 10.62
C SER A 170 17.85 17.58 11.05
N VAL A 171 16.59 17.80 11.41
CA VAL A 171 15.65 16.77 11.84
C VAL A 171 14.54 16.57 10.82
N MET A 172 14.08 15.33 10.75
CA MET A 172 13.09 14.83 9.83
C MET A 172 11.97 14.17 10.61
N GLY A 173 10.74 14.62 10.43
CA GLY A 173 9.61 14.12 11.20
C GLY A 173 8.26 14.53 10.63
N THR A 174 7.20 14.00 11.23
CA THR A 174 5.83 14.36 10.90
C THR A 174 5.30 15.36 11.94
N LEU A 175 4.85 16.52 11.46
CA LEU A 175 4.11 17.49 12.25
C LEU A 175 2.61 17.24 12.06
N THR A 176 1.94 16.85 13.15
CA THR A 176 0.50 16.56 13.13
C THR A 176 -0.26 17.59 13.94
N VAL A 177 -1.26 18.19 13.29
CA VAL A 177 -2.24 19.12 13.85
C VAL A 177 -3.47 18.32 14.24
N VAL A 178 -3.94 18.43 15.49
CA VAL A 178 -5.07 17.67 16.04
C VAL A 178 -6.09 18.62 16.67
N ALA A 179 -7.38 18.40 16.37
CA ALA A 179 -8.50 19.20 16.85
C ALA A 179 -8.29 20.74 16.78
N PRO A 180 -7.92 21.30 15.61
CA PRO A 180 -7.79 22.74 15.46
C PRO A 180 -9.15 23.44 15.64
N ALA A 181 -9.17 24.54 16.38
CA ALA A 181 -10.38 25.31 16.69
C ALA A 181 -10.94 26.10 15.48
N GLY A 182 -10.18 26.22 14.40
CA GLY A 182 -10.50 27.02 13.23
C GLY A 182 -9.56 26.70 12.07
N SER A 183 -9.74 27.39 10.94
CA SER A 183 -8.77 27.33 9.84
C SER A 183 -7.45 27.99 10.22
N GLY A 184 -6.34 27.48 9.69
CA GLY A 184 -5.01 27.96 10.05
C GLY A 184 -3.87 27.23 9.35
N HIS A 185 -2.66 27.55 9.79
CA HIS A 185 -1.44 26.87 9.37
C HIS A 185 -0.40 26.77 10.50
N THR A 186 0.52 25.83 10.35
CA THR A 186 1.71 25.70 11.19
C THR A 186 2.96 26.19 10.47
N VAL A 187 4.00 26.55 11.22
CA VAL A 187 5.36 26.80 10.71
C VAL A 187 6.36 26.08 11.62
N ALA A 188 7.39 25.46 11.04
CA ALA A 188 8.49 24.83 11.78
C ALA A 188 9.83 25.46 11.36
N TYR A 189 10.68 25.82 12.33
CA TYR A 189 11.91 26.59 12.10
C TYR A 189 12.93 26.39 13.25
N PRO A 190 14.23 26.67 13.04
CA PRO A 190 15.20 26.76 14.13
C PRO A 190 14.80 27.89 15.10
N CYS A 191 14.78 27.66 16.41
CA CYS A 191 14.28 28.64 17.38
C CYS A 191 15.11 29.93 17.47
N ASP A 192 16.36 29.92 17.03
CA ASP A 192 17.28 31.07 16.97
C ASP A 192 17.24 31.81 15.63
N GLN A 193 16.32 31.44 14.72
CA GLN A 193 16.11 32.09 13.43
C GLN A 193 14.76 32.81 13.35
N PRO A 194 14.63 33.87 12.53
CA PRO A 194 13.33 34.48 12.23
C PRO A 194 12.35 33.44 11.67
N ARG A 195 11.10 33.44 12.17
CA ARG A 195 10.05 32.53 11.68
C ARG A 195 9.78 32.80 10.19
N PRO A 196 9.93 31.81 9.29
CA PRO A 196 9.64 31.98 7.87
C PRO A 196 8.13 32.11 7.61
N THR A 197 7.77 32.59 6.43
CA THR A 197 6.36 32.71 5.98
C THR A 197 5.81 31.42 5.35
N ALA A 198 6.67 30.41 5.18
CA ALA A 198 6.32 29.10 4.63
C ALA A 198 5.56 28.25 5.66
N SER A 199 4.34 27.82 5.32
CA SER A 199 3.58 26.89 6.15
C SER A 199 4.04 25.44 5.98
N VAL A 200 3.98 24.65 7.05
CA VAL A 200 4.14 23.17 7.00
C VAL A 200 2.79 22.52 6.75
N ASN A 201 1.83 22.67 7.66
CA ASN A 201 0.46 22.19 7.50
C ASN A 201 -0.48 23.36 7.16
N ASN A 202 -1.51 23.10 6.35
CA ASN A 202 -2.70 23.95 6.23
C ASN A 202 -3.92 23.13 6.66
N PHE A 203 -4.79 23.71 7.49
CA PHE A 203 -5.88 22.97 8.13
C PHE A 203 -7.16 23.81 8.29
N VAL A 204 -8.25 23.11 8.58
CA VAL A 204 -9.60 23.65 8.85
C VAL A 204 -10.11 23.08 10.18
N ALA A 205 -11.12 23.73 10.77
CA ALA A 205 -11.66 23.37 12.09
C ALA A 205 -11.97 21.85 12.21
N GLY A 206 -11.57 21.24 13.34
CA GLY A 206 -11.80 19.84 13.66
C GLY A 206 -11.02 18.81 12.82
N GLN A 207 -10.41 19.20 11.69
CA GLN A 207 -9.74 18.26 10.80
C GLN A 207 -8.30 18.00 11.24
N THR A 208 -8.02 16.81 11.77
CA THR A 208 -6.64 16.33 11.94
C THR A 208 -5.91 16.31 10.60
N THR A 209 -4.66 16.77 10.57
CA THR A 209 -3.80 16.68 9.38
C THR A 209 -2.35 16.53 9.77
N ALA A 210 -1.64 15.68 9.05
CA ALA A 210 -0.20 15.52 9.12
C ALA A 210 0.48 16.11 7.88
N ASN A 211 1.72 16.52 8.01
CA ASN A 211 2.65 16.75 6.91
C ASN A 211 4.07 16.53 7.45
N PHE A 212 4.94 16.03 6.60
CA PHE A 212 6.35 15.86 6.90
C PHE A 212 7.08 17.21 6.90
N ALA A 213 8.10 17.34 7.74
CA ALA A 213 8.97 18.51 7.78
C ALA A 213 10.44 18.08 7.88
N LEU A 214 11.28 18.78 7.14
CA LEU A 214 12.73 18.81 7.28
C LEU A 214 13.11 20.18 7.82
N VAL A 215 13.71 20.23 9.01
CA VAL A 215 13.91 21.47 9.77
C VAL A 215 15.30 21.48 10.40
N GLY A 216 16.02 22.60 10.28
CA GLY A 216 17.28 22.80 11.00
C GLY A 216 17.05 23.03 12.49
N THR A 217 17.94 22.56 13.34
CA THR A 217 17.89 22.81 14.79
C THR A 217 18.64 24.08 15.16
N ASP A 218 18.19 24.73 16.23
CA ASP A 218 18.91 25.82 16.88
C ASP A 218 20.29 25.38 17.41
N THR A 219 21.08 26.35 17.85
CA THR A 219 22.35 26.20 18.58
C THR A 219 22.28 25.27 19.80
N GLY A 220 21.08 24.96 20.33
CA GLY A 220 20.84 24.04 21.43
C GLY A 220 20.11 22.74 21.04
N GLY A 221 20.05 22.37 19.76
CA GLY A 221 19.45 21.11 19.30
C GLY A 221 17.92 21.06 19.35
N ALA A 222 17.22 22.19 19.25
CA ALA A 222 15.75 22.26 19.25
C ALA A 222 15.16 22.92 17.99
N ILE A 223 13.88 22.62 17.73
CA ILE A 223 13.07 23.30 16.72
C ILE A 223 11.90 24.03 17.39
N CYS A 224 11.38 25.07 16.73
CA CYS A 224 10.22 25.82 17.15
C CYS A 224 9.05 25.55 16.21
N LEU A 225 7.89 25.23 16.80
CA LEU A 225 6.64 24.95 16.11
C LEU A 225 5.63 26.05 16.43
N TYR A 226 5.22 26.80 15.42
CA TYR A 226 4.23 27.87 15.51
C TYR A 226 2.88 27.41 14.95
N THR A 227 1.78 27.95 15.49
CA THR A 227 0.43 27.83 14.91
C THR A 227 -0.29 29.18 14.87
N THR A 228 -1.01 29.46 13.77
CA THR A 228 -1.89 30.64 13.71
C THR A 228 -3.15 30.51 14.56
N THR A 229 -3.56 29.28 14.87
CA THR A 229 -4.90 28.95 15.36
C THR A 229 -4.81 27.93 16.47
N ALA A 230 -5.67 28.03 17.48
CA ALA A 230 -5.60 27.15 18.65
C ALA A 230 -5.76 25.68 18.26
N THR A 231 -4.79 24.83 18.63
CA THR A 231 -4.75 23.41 18.22
C THR A 231 -3.77 22.60 19.07
N HIS A 232 -3.92 21.28 19.11
CA HIS A 232 -2.83 20.42 19.58
C HIS A 232 -1.85 20.13 18.44
N LEU A 233 -0.56 20.22 18.75
CA LEU A 233 0.56 19.82 17.92
C LEU A 233 1.22 18.55 18.47
N LEU A 234 1.60 17.64 17.57
CA LEU A 234 2.44 16.47 17.83
C LEU A 234 3.66 16.51 16.91
N TRP A 235 4.83 16.10 17.40
CA TRP A 235 6.05 15.93 16.60
C TRP A 235 6.57 14.49 16.72
N ASP A 236 6.49 13.77 15.61
CA ASP A 236 6.94 12.39 15.47
C ASP A 236 8.23 12.36 14.62
N GLN A 237 9.39 12.30 15.28
CA GLN A 237 10.70 12.38 14.66
C GLN A 237 11.15 11.02 14.12
N ALA A 238 11.50 10.95 12.83
CA ALA A 238 11.91 9.74 12.12
C ALA A 238 13.43 9.63 11.91
N ALA A 239 14.11 10.76 11.66
CA ALA A 239 15.55 10.79 11.42
C ALA A 239 16.20 12.11 11.84
N ALA A 240 17.52 12.09 11.99
CA ALA A 240 18.36 13.26 12.15
C ALA A 240 19.64 13.11 11.32
N THR A 241 20.17 14.23 10.80
CA THR A 241 21.36 14.20 9.95
C THR A 241 22.05 15.57 9.89
N THR A 242 23.35 15.57 9.68
CA THR A 242 24.15 16.74 9.24
C THR A 242 24.44 16.71 7.74
N ALA A 243 24.15 15.61 7.04
CA ALA A 243 24.43 15.43 5.61
C ALA A 243 23.43 16.16 4.70
N ILE A 244 22.30 16.62 5.25
CA ILE A 244 21.29 17.43 4.55
C ILE A 244 21.06 18.67 5.42
N PRO A 245 21.79 19.78 5.18
CA PRO A 245 21.60 21.02 5.93
C PRO A 245 20.30 21.70 5.48
N ALA A 246 19.31 21.71 6.37
CA ALA A 246 18.06 22.43 6.19
C ALA A 246 18.21 23.91 6.57
N ALA A 247 17.67 24.80 5.74
CA ALA A 247 17.61 26.23 5.97
C ALA A 247 16.18 26.65 6.36
N PRO A 248 15.97 27.85 6.94
CA PRO A 248 14.65 28.45 7.04
C PRO A 248 13.99 28.50 5.65
N ALA A 249 12.76 27.98 5.55
CA ALA A 249 12.16 27.66 4.26
C ALA A 249 11.91 28.91 3.40
N ARG A 250 12.34 28.85 2.12
CA ARG A 250 12.30 29.95 1.14
C ARG A 250 11.29 29.67 0.05
N ARG A 251 10.30 30.56 -0.11
CA ARG A 251 9.35 30.55 -1.25
C ARG A 251 10.12 30.72 -2.56
N LEU A 252 10.10 29.72 -3.43
CA LEU A 252 10.69 29.79 -4.78
C LEU A 252 9.68 30.29 -5.81
N VAL A 253 8.45 29.79 -5.73
CA VAL A 253 7.36 30.15 -6.64
C VAL A 253 6.07 30.28 -5.85
N ASP A 254 5.29 31.30 -6.18
CA ASP A 254 3.91 31.49 -5.74
C ASP A 254 3.10 32.00 -6.93
N THR A 255 2.32 31.10 -7.55
CA THR A 255 1.52 31.44 -8.74
C THR A 255 0.36 32.40 -8.47
N ARG A 256 0.17 32.89 -7.23
CA ARG A 256 -0.85 33.90 -6.88
C ARG A 256 -0.34 35.34 -6.99
N ASN A 257 0.97 35.54 -7.07
CA ASN A 257 1.57 36.88 -6.94
C ASN A 257 1.26 37.77 -8.17
N ALA A 258 0.92 39.03 -7.92
CA ALA A 258 0.88 40.14 -8.89
C ALA A 258 0.30 39.82 -10.29
N GLY A 259 -0.89 39.20 -10.34
CA GLY A 259 -1.57 38.84 -11.59
C GLY A 259 -1.24 37.45 -12.13
N GLY A 260 -0.51 36.64 -11.37
CA GLY A 260 -0.22 35.24 -11.69
C GLY A 260 -1.50 34.41 -11.89
N SER A 261 -1.55 33.70 -13.01
CA SER A 261 -2.60 32.73 -13.31
C SER A 261 -2.34 31.41 -12.57
N PRO A 262 -3.38 30.65 -12.20
CA PRO A 262 -3.21 29.27 -11.77
C PRO A 262 -2.53 28.42 -12.86
N VAL A 263 -1.83 27.36 -12.44
CA VAL A 263 -1.42 26.31 -13.39
C VAL A 263 -2.69 25.70 -13.94
N GLY A 264 -2.92 25.82 -15.25
CA GLY A 264 -4.16 25.37 -15.89
C GLY A 264 -4.39 23.86 -15.79
N THR A 265 -5.62 23.42 -16.04
CA THR A 265 -5.95 21.98 -16.11
C THR A 265 -5.08 21.27 -17.14
N GLY A 266 -4.29 20.30 -16.69
CA GLY A 266 -3.32 19.59 -17.53
C GLY A 266 -1.98 20.30 -17.71
N GLY A 267 -1.82 21.51 -17.15
CA GLY A 267 -0.65 22.37 -17.32
C GLY A 267 0.58 21.94 -16.52
N VAL A 268 1.74 22.48 -16.92
CA VAL A 268 3.02 22.25 -16.26
C VAL A 268 3.68 23.59 -15.95
N LEU A 269 4.10 23.76 -14.70
CA LEU A 269 4.90 24.86 -14.18
C LEU A 269 6.36 24.43 -14.09
N ARG A 270 7.26 25.13 -14.77
CA ARG A 270 8.71 25.00 -14.57
C ARG A 270 9.15 25.86 -13.40
N VAL A 271 9.87 25.28 -12.45
CA VAL A 271 10.32 25.94 -11.21
C VAL A 271 11.84 26.00 -11.19
N HIS A 272 12.38 27.21 -11.28
CA HIS A 272 13.83 27.44 -11.15
C HIS A 272 14.24 27.46 -9.68
N THR A 273 15.29 26.71 -9.34
CA THR A 273 15.71 26.53 -7.94
C THR A 273 16.89 27.40 -7.52
N GLY A 274 17.74 27.78 -8.48
CA GLY A 274 19.08 28.31 -8.24
C GLY A 274 20.10 27.25 -7.75
N ALA A 275 19.73 25.97 -7.72
CA ALA A 275 20.66 24.87 -7.47
C ALA A 275 21.38 24.45 -8.76
N ALA A 276 22.51 23.76 -8.64
CA ALA A 276 23.18 23.13 -9.76
C ALA A 276 22.30 22.04 -10.40
N GLY A 277 22.53 21.76 -11.69
CA GLY A 277 21.82 20.70 -12.40
C GLY A 277 22.13 19.32 -11.81
N GLY A 278 21.11 18.45 -11.73
CA GLY A 278 21.22 17.13 -11.12
C GLY A 278 21.27 17.11 -9.58
N ALA A 279 21.21 18.26 -8.90
CA ALA A 279 21.02 18.33 -7.45
C ALA A 279 19.61 17.85 -7.06
N THR A 280 19.40 17.48 -5.80
CA THR A 280 18.05 17.28 -5.25
C THR A 280 17.63 18.50 -4.45
N VAL A 281 16.41 18.97 -4.66
CA VAL A 281 15.76 19.98 -3.81
C VAL A 281 14.62 19.35 -3.02
N SER A 282 14.54 19.70 -1.75
CA SER A 282 13.55 19.18 -0.80
C SER A 282 12.76 20.35 -0.21
N GLY A 283 11.43 20.26 -0.22
CA GLY A 283 10.57 21.37 0.17
C GLY A 283 9.09 21.02 0.22
N ASN A 284 8.27 21.97 0.66
CA ASN A 284 6.83 21.80 0.76
C ASN A 284 6.15 22.25 -0.55
N LEU A 285 5.47 21.34 -1.24
CA LEU A 285 4.65 21.65 -2.41
C LEU A 285 3.21 21.89 -1.93
N THR A 286 2.73 23.13 -2.07
CA THR A 286 1.40 23.55 -1.63
C THR A 286 0.52 23.85 -2.85
N VAL A 287 -0.67 23.25 -2.86
CA VAL A 287 -1.73 23.52 -3.84
C VAL A 287 -2.84 24.29 -3.13
N THR A 288 -3.27 25.41 -3.70
CA THR A 288 -4.34 26.23 -3.15
C THR A 288 -5.32 26.68 -4.24
N GLN A 289 -6.56 26.94 -3.83
CA GLN A 289 -7.69 27.28 -4.71
C GLN A 289 -7.83 26.36 -5.95
N PRO A 290 -7.73 25.01 -5.81
CA PRO A 290 -7.96 24.12 -6.95
C PRO A 290 -9.43 24.20 -7.41
N ALA A 291 -9.66 24.20 -8.72
CA ALA A 291 -10.98 24.29 -9.33
C ALA A 291 -11.82 23.01 -9.21
N GLY A 292 -11.20 21.88 -8.87
CA GLY A 292 -11.82 20.57 -8.85
C GLY A 292 -10.95 19.53 -8.13
N PRO A 293 -11.42 18.27 -8.02
CA PRO A 293 -10.58 17.16 -7.57
C PRO A 293 -9.41 16.93 -8.53
N GLY A 294 -8.24 16.62 -7.97
CA GLY A 294 -7.02 16.45 -8.76
C GLY A 294 -5.80 16.06 -7.94
N HIS A 295 -4.66 16.10 -8.61
CA HIS A 295 -3.34 15.80 -8.08
C HIS A 295 -2.25 16.63 -8.80
N THR A 296 -1.14 16.83 -8.11
CA THR A 296 0.13 17.32 -8.69
C THR A 296 1.12 16.18 -8.86
N THR A 297 2.08 16.37 -9.78
CA THR A 297 3.28 15.53 -9.93
C THR A 297 4.49 16.44 -10.03
N ALA A 298 5.61 16.11 -9.39
CA ALA A 298 6.88 16.83 -9.50
C ALA A 298 7.99 15.90 -10.02
N TRP A 299 8.77 16.37 -11.00
CA TRP A 299 9.85 15.59 -11.62
C TRP A 299 10.90 16.48 -12.30
N PRO A 300 12.10 15.98 -12.63
CA PRO A 300 13.09 16.74 -13.41
C PRO A 300 12.54 17.04 -14.81
N CYS A 301 12.61 18.28 -15.28
CA CYS A 301 11.96 18.68 -16.54
C CYS A 301 12.50 17.97 -17.80
N ASP A 302 13.69 17.39 -17.73
CA ASP A 302 14.34 16.60 -18.79
C ASP A 302 13.94 15.11 -18.80
N GLN A 303 13.06 14.68 -17.88
CA GLN A 303 12.56 13.31 -17.79
C GLN A 303 11.07 13.20 -18.17
N ALA A 304 10.65 12.00 -18.56
CA ALA A 304 9.24 11.68 -18.71
C ALA A 304 8.51 11.85 -17.36
N ARG A 305 7.32 12.47 -17.38
CA ARG A 305 6.52 12.68 -16.17
C ARG A 305 6.11 11.33 -15.55
N PRO A 306 6.43 11.03 -14.28
CA PRO A 306 6.02 9.80 -13.63
C PRO A 306 4.52 9.78 -13.33
N THR A 307 3.99 8.61 -12.98
CA THR A 307 2.61 8.44 -12.48
C THR A 307 2.50 8.67 -10.97
N ALA A 308 3.60 9.02 -10.30
CA ALA A 308 3.66 9.42 -8.91
C ALA A 308 2.92 10.75 -8.68
N SER A 309 2.13 10.85 -7.62
CA SER A 309 1.49 12.11 -7.23
C SER A 309 2.15 12.67 -5.98
N VAL A 310 2.36 13.99 -5.92
CA VAL A 310 2.87 14.66 -4.71
C VAL A 310 1.71 15.06 -3.80
N ASN A 311 0.77 15.87 -4.30
CA ASN A 311 -0.46 16.21 -3.59
C ASN A 311 -1.66 15.50 -4.24
N ASN A 312 -2.66 15.18 -3.44
CA ASN A 312 -4.03 14.90 -3.89
C ASN A 312 -4.96 15.93 -3.22
N PHE A 313 -5.93 16.47 -3.96
CA PHE A 313 -6.75 17.58 -3.51
C PHE A 313 -8.18 17.53 -4.07
N VAL A 314 -9.04 18.35 -3.47
CA VAL A 314 -10.45 18.58 -3.85
C VAL A 314 -10.70 20.08 -3.97
N ALA A 315 -11.76 20.47 -4.68
CA ALA A 315 -12.08 21.86 -4.98
C ALA A 315 -11.99 22.78 -3.75
N GLY A 316 -11.33 23.93 -3.89
CA GLY A 316 -11.15 24.94 -2.85
C GLY A 316 -10.25 24.57 -1.66
N LYS A 317 -9.94 23.27 -1.43
CA LYS A 317 -9.14 22.82 -0.29
C LYS A 317 -7.66 23.06 -0.53
N THR A 318 -7.05 23.93 0.27
CA THR A 318 -5.59 24.07 0.32
C THR A 318 -4.98 22.79 0.91
N THR A 319 -3.97 22.24 0.25
CA THR A 319 -3.22 21.07 0.73
C THR A 319 -1.74 21.29 0.53
N ALA A 320 -0.93 20.74 1.41
CA ALA A 320 0.52 20.77 1.32
C ALA A 320 1.07 19.36 1.57
N ASN A 321 2.13 19.01 0.86
CA ASN A 321 2.89 17.79 1.11
C ASN A 321 4.37 18.06 0.83
N PHE A 322 5.24 17.53 1.68
CA PHE A 322 6.66 17.59 1.46
C PHE A 322 7.05 16.72 0.24
N THR A 323 8.06 17.15 -0.50
CA THR A 323 8.60 16.40 -1.64
C THR A 323 10.09 16.65 -1.79
N ALA A 324 10.79 15.65 -2.33
CA ALA A 324 12.17 15.75 -2.77
C ALA A 324 12.20 15.42 -4.28
N VAL A 325 12.83 16.27 -5.08
CA VAL A 325 12.87 16.16 -6.54
C VAL A 325 14.24 16.55 -7.06
N ARG A 326 14.76 15.80 -8.03
CA ARG A 326 16.01 16.14 -8.72
C ARG A 326 15.77 17.28 -9.72
N THR A 327 16.74 18.19 -9.85
CA THR A 327 16.77 19.20 -10.91
C THR A 327 17.27 18.61 -12.24
N ASP A 328 16.77 19.14 -13.35
CA ASP A 328 17.33 18.93 -14.69
C ASP A 328 18.72 19.58 -14.82
N ALA A 329 19.35 19.47 -15.98
CA ALA A 329 20.66 20.08 -16.24
C ALA A 329 20.72 21.61 -16.04
N ALA A 330 19.60 22.33 -16.06
CA ALA A 330 19.51 23.78 -15.87
C ALA A 330 19.25 24.21 -14.41
N GLY A 331 19.05 23.25 -13.49
CA GLY A 331 18.68 23.55 -12.11
C GLY A 331 17.17 23.66 -11.88
N ASP A 332 16.35 23.15 -12.81
CA ASP A 332 14.89 23.29 -12.77
C ASP A 332 14.17 21.97 -12.49
N PHE A 333 12.96 22.04 -11.93
CA PHE A 333 12.04 20.91 -11.92
C PHE A 333 10.65 21.34 -12.39
N CYS A 334 9.85 20.37 -12.83
CA CYS A 334 8.54 20.58 -13.42
C CYS A 334 7.45 20.11 -12.45
N VAL A 335 6.38 20.90 -12.31
CA VAL A 335 5.18 20.58 -11.55
C VAL A 335 3.98 20.56 -12.46
N TYR A 336 3.36 19.40 -12.60
CA TYR A 336 2.09 19.20 -13.31
C TYR A 336 0.95 19.46 -12.35
N SER A 337 -0.15 20.03 -12.86
CA SER A 337 -1.44 19.95 -12.19
C SER A 337 -2.50 19.37 -13.12
N SER A 338 -3.20 18.33 -12.64
CA SER A 338 -4.31 17.70 -13.38
C SER A 338 -5.60 18.52 -13.38
N MET A 339 -5.66 19.61 -12.61
CA MET A 339 -6.81 20.50 -12.50
C MET A 339 -6.32 21.92 -12.20
N ALA A 340 -7.00 22.94 -12.77
CA ALA A 340 -6.61 24.33 -12.60
C ALA A 340 -6.44 24.70 -11.11
N SER A 341 -5.24 25.17 -10.72
CA SER A 341 -4.90 25.41 -9.31
C SER A 341 -3.68 26.31 -9.14
N HIS A 342 -3.61 27.08 -8.06
CA HIS A 342 -2.37 27.77 -7.70
C HIS A 342 -1.40 26.80 -7.01
N VAL A 343 -0.16 26.77 -7.53
CA VAL A 343 0.97 26.02 -6.99
C VAL A 343 1.96 26.99 -6.33
N LEU A 344 2.45 26.57 -5.16
CA LEU A 344 3.48 27.21 -4.35
C LEU A 344 4.55 26.17 -4.02
N PHE A 345 5.83 26.55 -4.00
CA PHE A 345 6.90 25.69 -3.48
C PHE A 345 7.82 26.43 -2.52
N ASP A 346 7.97 25.87 -1.32
CA ASP A 346 8.84 26.36 -0.25
C ASP A 346 10.05 25.43 -0.09
N LEU A 347 11.22 25.88 -0.56
CA LEU A 347 12.49 25.14 -0.47
C LEU A 347 12.98 25.09 0.97
N ALA A 348 13.21 23.89 1.50
CA ALA A 348 13.77 23.65 2.84
C ALA A 348 15.26 23.23 2.79
N ALA A 349 15.67 22.46 1.78
CA ALA A 349 17.06 22.04 1.60
C ALA A 349 17.42 21.80 0.14
N THR A 350 18.70 21.99 -0.18
CA THR A 350 19.33 21.57 -1.44
C THR A 350 20.46 20.61 -1.09
N GLN A 351 20.53 19.46 -1.77
CA GLN A 351 21.44 18.36 -1.41
C GLN A 351 22.01 17.69 -2.66
N ALA A 352 23.31 17.39 -2.66
CA ALA A 352 23.99 16.65 -3.73
C ALA A 352 23.72 15.13 -3.71
N ILE A 353 22.61 14.71 -3.10
CA ILE A 353 22.18 13.31 -3.07
C ILE A 353 21.50 13.01 -4.41
N ALA A 354 21.76 11.82 -4.94
CA ALA A 354 21.12 11.31 -6.16
C ALA A 354 19.65 10.88 -5.91
N GLY A 355 18.78 11.83 -5.51
CA GLY A 355 17.33 11.64 -5.53
C GLY A 355 16.88 11.23 -6.93
N VAL A 356 15.89 10.36 -7.05
CA VAL A 356 15.45 9.81 -8.35
C VAL A 356 14.17 10.51 -8.83
N THR A 357 13.86 10.40 -10.13
CA THR A 357 12.48 10.61 -10.58
C THR A 357 11.58 9.66 -9.78
N PRO A 358 10.52 10.14 -9.11
CA PRO A 358 9.73 9.28 -8.23
C PRO A 358 9.14 8.07 -8.96
N VAL A 359 9.43 6.86 -8.46
CA VAL A 359 8.98 5.58 -9.03
C VAL A 359 7.90 4.96 -8.15
N ARG A 360 6.82 4.48 -8.78
CA ARG A 360 5.78 3.70 -8.09
C ARG A 360 6.36 2.36 -7.63
N GLN A 361 6.75 2.27 -6.36
CA GLN A 361 7.41 1.09 -5.80
C GLN A 361 6.40 0.05 -5.30
N PHE A 362 5.25 0.52 -4.80
CA PHE A 362 4.15 -0.34 -4.35
C PHE A 362 2.81 0.33 -4.62
N ASP A 363 1.81 -0.44 -5.03
CA ASP A 363 0.43 0.02 -5.21
C ASP A 363 -0.56 -1.12 -4.94
N SER A 364 -1.24 -1.10 -3.79
CA SER A 364 -2.22 -2.12 -3.44
C SER A 364 -3.47 -2.15 -4.35
N ARG A 365 -3.65 -1.19 -5.26
CA ARG A 365 -4.75 -1.19 -6.26
C ARG A 365 -4.38 -2.01 -7.51
N THR A 366 -3.08 -2.17 -7.77
CA THR A 366 -2.54 -2.85 -8.96
C THR A 366 -1.54 -3.96 -8.63
N ALA A 367 -1.25 -4.18 -7.34
CA ALA A 367 -0.50 -5.33 -6.85
C ALA A 367 -1.12 -6.59 -7.46
N ALA A 368 -0.30 -7.36 -8.18
CA ALA A 368 -0.81 -8.36 -9.10
C ALA A 368 -1.75 -9.34 -8.37
N VAL A 369 -3.02 -9.37 -8.80
CA VAL A 369 -3.98 -10.37 -8.31
C VAL A 369 -3.32 -11.73 -8.53
N PRO A 370 -3.17 -12.57 -7.48
CA PRO A 370 -2.71 -13.93 -7.64
C PRO A 370 -3.53 -14.60 -8.73
N ARG A 371 -2.88 -15.02 -9.82
CA ARG A 371 -3.57 -15.70 -10.93
C ARG A 371 -3.74 -17.16 -10.56
N HIS A 372 -4.87 -17.75 -10.95
CA HIS A 372 -5.11 -19.17 -10.80
C HIS A 372 -4.02 -19.94 -11.56
N PRO A 373 -3.13 -20.70 -10.89
CA PRO A 373 -1.92 -21.20 -11.54
C PRO A 373 -2.18 -22.12 -12.73
N LYS A 374 -3.22 -22.97 -12.66
CA LYS A 374 -3.67 -23.81 -13.77
C LYS A 374 -4.18 -23.05 -15.01
N THR A 375 -4.94 -21.96 -14.83
CA THR A 375 -5.69 -21.33 -15.94
C THR A 375 -5.15 -19.97 -16.36
N GLY A 376 -4.26 -19.36 -15.57
CA GLY A 376 -3.77 -17.98 -15.77
C GLY A 376 -4.83 -16.90 -15.55
N GLN A 377 -6.09 -17.27 -15.26
CA GLN A 377 -7.20 -16.35 -15.01
C GLN A 377 -7.11 -15.74 -13.60
N GLU A 378 -7.79 -14.62 -13.39
CA GLU A 378 -8.01 -14.09 -12.04
C GLU A 378 -8.92 -15.04 -11.24
N PHE A 379 -8.69 -15.17 -9.93
CA PHE A 379 -9.68 -15.79 -9.04
C PHE A 379 -10.96 -14.95 -8.97
N TYR A 380 -12.09 -15.60 -8.66
CA TYR A 380 -13.35 -14.89 -8.42
C TYR A 380 -13.20 -13.89 -7.25
N PRO A 381 -13.83 -12.71 -7.28
CA PRO A 381 -13.70 -11.73 -6.20
C PRO A 381 -14.21 -12.24 -4.84
N THR A 382 -15.09 -13.25 -4.82
CA THR A 382 -15.51 -13.98 -3.59
C THR A 382 -14.38 -14.78 -2.95
N VAL A 383 -13.34 -15.13 -3.72
CA VAL A 383 -12.13 -15.85 -3.32
C VAL A 383 -11.00 -14.88 -3.05
N THR A 384 -10.70 -13.97 -3.98
CA THR A 384 -9.58 -13.01 -3.89
C THR A 384 -9.62 -12.15 -2.61
N ARG A 385 -10.82 -11.85 -2.10
CA ARG A 385 -11.01 -11.14 -0.81
C ARG A 385 -10.32 -11.81 0.39
N TRP A 386 -10.02 -13.10 0.31
CA TRP A 386 -9.34 -13.86 1.37
C TRP A 386 -7.82 -13.82 1.28
N ALA A 387 -7.23 -13.23 0.24
CA ALA A 387 -5.78 -13.17 0.08
C ALA A 387 -5.04 -12.56 1.30
N PRO A 388 -5.50 -11.44 1.91
CA PRO A 388 -4.87 -10.90 3.12
C PRO A 388 -4.96 -11.86 4.32
N THR A 389 -6.08 -12.59 4.45
CA THR A 389 -6.27 -13.58 5.53
C THR A 389 -5.36 -14.80 5.34
N VAL A 390 -5.21 -15.29 4.10
CA VAL A 390 -4.27 -16.37 3.77
C VAL A 390 -2.84 -15.93 4.09
N LEU A 391 -2.41 -14.73 3.65
CA LEU A 391 -1.08 -14.18 3.96
C LEU A 391 -0.82 -14.07 5.46
N ALA A 392 -1.77 -13.58 6.24
CA ALA A 392 -1.63 -13.48 7.70
C ALA A 392 -1.48 -14.86 8.38
N VAL A 393 -2.15 -15.90 7.85
CA VAL A 393 -1.99 -17.27 8.36
C VAL A 393 -0.65 -17.90 7.90
N LEU A 394 -0.14 -17.55 6.72
CA LEU A 394 1.18 -17.99 6.25
C LEU A 394 2.31 -17.38 7.09
N ASP A 395 2.28 -16.05 7.32
CA ASP A 395 3.21 -15.30 8.20
C ASP A 395 3.21 -15.90 9.62
N GLY A 396 2.03 -16.06 10.22
CA GLY A 396 1.87 -16.66 11.55
C GLY A 396 2.31 -18.13 11.66
N LYS A 397 2.60 -18.79 10.53
CA LYS A 397 3.10 -20.17 10.47
C LYS A 397 4.56 -20.30 10.00
N GLY A 398 5.22 -19.20 9.64
CA GLY A 398 6.56 -19.25 9.03
C GLY A 398 6.57 -19.96 7.68
N ILE A 399 5.50 -19.80 6.88
CA ILE A 399 5.38 -20.37 5.53
C ILE A 399 5.50 -19.23 4.52
N THR A 400 6.23 -19.43 3.42
CA THR A 400 6.37 -18.45 2.33
C THR A 400 5.03 -18.08 1.69
N ASP A 401 4.91 -16.83 1.21
CA ASP A 401 3.76 -16.31 0.51
C ASP A 401 3.64 -16.79 -0.94
N ASP A 402 4.67 -17.44 -1.50
CA ASP A 402 4.65 -18.14 -2.79
C ASP A 402 3.45 -19.10 -2.95
N TYR A 403 2.95 -19.65 -1.83
CA TYR A 403 1.81 -20.58 -1.81
C TYR A 403 0.44 -19.91 -1.86
N LEU A 404 0.35 -18.58 -1.76
CA LEU A 404 -0.91 -17.82 -1.81
C LEU A 404 -1.79 -18.20 -3.02
N PRO A 405 -1.28 -18.30 -4.27
CA PRO A 405 -2.10 -18.71 -5.42
C PRO A 405 -2.66 -20.12 -5.28
N GLY A 406 -1.88 -21.08 -4.73
CA GLY A 406 -2.35 -22.45 -4.51
C GLY A 406 -3.48 -22.52 -3.48
N ILE A 407 -3.37 -21.75 -2.40
CA ILE A 407 -4.38 -21.72 -1.33
C ILE A 407 -5.66 -21.01 -1.79
N LEU A 408 -5.55 -19.93 -2.57
CA LEU A 408 -6.72 -19.30 -3.19
C LEU A 408 -7.42 -20.21 -4.20
N ALA A 409 -6.67 -21.01 -4.97
CA ALA A 409 -7.24 -22.03 -5.85
C ALA A 409 -8.03 -23.08 -5.05
N GLN A 410 -7.50 -23.54 -3.92
CA GLN A 410 -8.21 -24.46 -3.03
C GLN A 410 -9.48 -23.82 -2.44
N ILE A 411 -9.43 -22.56 -1.98
CA ILE A 411 -10.63 -21.85 -1.49
C ILE A 411 -11.69 -21.68 -2.60
N GLN A 412 -11.28 -21.43 -3.84
CA GLN A 412 -12.19 -21.38 -4.98
C GLN A 412 -12.87 -22.72 -5.22
N GLN A 413 -12.11 -23.83 -5.19
CA GLN A 413 -12.62 -25.17 -5.41
C GLN A 413 -13.55 -25.65 -4.28
N GLU A 414 -13.14 -25.46 -3.01
CA GLU A 414 -13.81 -26.05 -1.85
C GLU A 414 -15.09 -25.28 -1.45
N SER A 415 -15.11 -23.95 -1.61
CA SER A 415 -16.21 -23.11 -1.09
C SER A 415 -16.66 -21.99 -2.01
N SER A 416 -16.02 -21.79 -3.17
CA SER A 416 -16.13 -20.54 -3.96
C SER A 416 -15.86 -19.27 -3.13
N GLY A 417 -15.16 -19.41 -2.00
CA GLY A 417 -14.89 -18.33 -1.04
C GLY A 417 -16.04 -18.02 -0.07
N VAL A 418 -17.03 -18.90 0.11
CA VAL A 418 -18.13 -18.72 1.09
C VAL A 418 -17.68 -19.24 2.48
N PRO A 419 -17.62 -18.37 3.52
CA PRO A 419 -16.96 -18.70 4.79
C PRO A 419 -17.74 -19.67 5.69
N ASP A 420 -19.04 -19.82 5.45
CA ASP A 420 -19.95 -20.72 6.17
C ASP A 420 -20.49 -21.87 5.30
N ALA A 421 -19.86 -22.13 4.14
CA ALA A 421 -20.20 -23.22 3.25
C ALA A 421 -20.18 -24.59 3.95
N VAL A 422 -21.11 -25.47 3.60
CA VAL A 422 -21.27 -26.81 4.19
C VAL A 422 -21.34 -27.86 3.09
N ASN A 423 -20.54 -28.93 3.18
CA ASN A 423 -20.73 -30.08 2.30
C ASN A 423 -21.92 -30.92 2.78
N GLY A 424 -22.93 -31.07 1.93
CA GLY A 424 -24.23 -31.68 2.25
C GLY A 424 -24.52 -33.03 1.60
N TRP A 425 -23.56 -33.66 0.91
CA TRP A 425 -23.85 -34.78 0.01
C TRP A 425 -22.85 -35.95 0.04
N ASP A 426 -21.78 -35.88 0.82
CA ASP A 426 -20.72 -36.89 0.84
C ASP A 426 -20.87 -37.95 1.96
N SER A 427 -19.88 -38.82 2.09
CA SER A 427 -19.80 -39.82 3.16
C SER A 427 -19.62 -39.20 4.55
N ASN A 428 -18.96 -38.04 4.65
CA ASN A 428 -18.81 -37.32 5.92
C ASN A 428 -20.15 -36.75 6.40
N TRP A 429 -20.94 -36.16 5.50
CA TRP A 429 -22.32 -35.74 5.77
C TRP A 429 -23.18 -36.91 6.26
N SER A 430 -23.09 -38.05 5.59
CA SER A 430 -23.80 -39.28 5.94
C SER A 430 -23.39 -39.84 7.31
N ALA A 431 -22.15 -39.59 7.73
CA ALA A 431 -21.62 -39.95 9.05
C ALA A 431 -21.84 -38.88 10.14
N GLY A 432 -22.60 -37.81 9.85
CA GLY A 432 -22.89 -36.72 10.80
C GLY A 432 -21.68 -35.83 11.12
N ILE A 433 -20.70 -35.76 10.22
CA ILE A 433 -19.44 -35.02 10.38
C ILE A 433 -19.10 -34.16 9.15
N ALA A 434 -20.08 -33.42 8.63
CA ALA A 434 -19.95 -32.53 7.48
C ALA A 434 -18.68 -31.66 7.48
N SER A 435 -18.20 -31.33 6.29
CA SER A 435 -17.15 -30.34 6.05
C SER A 435 -17.68 -28.91 6.09
N TRP A 436 -16.90 -27.98 6.64
CA TRP A 436 -17.30 -26.58 6.80
C TRP A 436 -16.24 -25.56 6.37
N GLY A 437 -16.72 -24.40 5.93
CA GLY A 437 -15.97 -23.17 5.71
C GLY A 437 -15.05 -23.18 4.48
N LEU A 438 -14.14 -22.21 4.43
CA LEU A 438 -13.39 -21.85 3.22
C LEU A 438 -12.60 -23.01 2.58
N LEU A 439 -12.03 -23.89 3.41
CA LEU A 439 -11.27 -25.08 3.01
C LEU A 439 -11.93 -26.40 3.45
N GLN A 440 -13.25 -26.40 3.65
CA GLN A 440 -14.08 -27.61 3.85
C GLN A 440 -13.51 -28.65 4.82
N ILE A 441 -13.15 -28.20 6.02
CA ILE A 441 -12.60 -29.04 7.09
C ILE A 441 -13.71 -29.69 7.94
N ILE A 442 -13.53 -30.95 8.35
CA ILE A 442 -14.43 -31.66 9.28
C ILE A 442 -14.06 -31.40 10.76
N ALA A 443 -15.04 -31.49 11.67
CA ALA A 443 -14.86 -31.09 13.08
C ALA A 443 -13.70 -31.82 13.82
N PRO A 444 -13.50 -33.15 13.69
CA PRO A 444 -12.37 -33.82 14.34
C PRO A 444 -11.01 -33.32 13.83
N THR A 445 -10.90 -33.09 12.52
CA THR A 445 -9.67 -32.57 11.89
C THR A 445 -9.41 -31.13 12.31
N TYR A 446 -10.45 -30.31 12.48
CA TYR A 446 -10.32 -28.97 13.02
C TYR A 446 -9.72 -29.01 14.44
N GLN A 447 -10.33 -29.74 15.38
CA GLN A 447 -9.86 -29.76 16.78
C GLN A 447 -8.41 -30.24 16.92
N ALA A 448 -7.99 -31.25 16.15
CA ALA A 448 -6.62 -31.77 16.19
C ALA A 448 -5.56 -30.81 15.60
N ASN A 449 -5.99 -29.73 14.94
CA ASN A 449 -5.12 -28.84 14.15
C ASN A 449 -5.40 -27.34 14.36
N ALA A 450 -6.33 -27.00 15.24
CA ALA A 450 -6.75 -25.63 15.50
C ALA A 450 -5.61 -24.72 15.96
N LYS A 451 -5.79 -23.40 15.75
CA LYS A 451 -4.90 -22.38 16.29
C LYS A 451 -4.93 -22.47 17.84
N PRO A 452 -3.78 -22.41 18.55
CA PRO A 452 -3.76 -22.35 20.00
C PRO A 452 -4.70 -21.25 20.53
N GLY A 453 -5.54 -21.59 21.51
CA GLY A 453 -6.61 -20.72 22.03
C GLY A 453 -7.96 -20.81 21.30
N PHE A 454 -8.03 -21.44 20.11
CA PHE A 454 -9.23 -21.48 19.27
C PHE A 454 -9.70 -22.91 18.91
N VAL A 455 -9.45 -23.88 19.80
CA VAL A 455 -9.82 -25.29 19.60
C VAL A 455 -11.34 -25.49 19.58
N GLY A 456 -12.06 -24.79 20.47
CA GLY A 456 -13.51 -24.85 20.59
C GLY A 456 -14.07 -26.22 21.04
N THR A 457 -15.36 -26.22 21.33
CA THR A 457 -16.18 -27.40 21.68
C THR A 457 -16.85 -27.99 20.45
N VAL A 458 -17.03 -29.32 20.42
CA VAL A 458 -17.90 -29.94 19.42
C VAL A 458 -19.34 -29.78 19.86
N GLU A 459 -20.14 -29.20 18.97
CA GLU A 459 -21.55 -28.95 19.12
C GLU A 459 -22.32 -29.69 18.03
N THR A 460 -23.62 -29.91 18.25
CA THR A 460 -24.53 -30.40 17.20
C THR A 460 -25.17 -29.21 16.51
N ARG A 461 -24.92 -29.05 15.21
CA ARG A 461 -25.58 -28.06 14.36
C ARG A 461 -26.51 -28.79 13.39
N TYR A 462 -27.76 -28.35 13.33
CA TYR A 462 -28.73 -28.87 12.35
C TYR A 462 -28.62 -28.11 11.03
N VAL A 463 -28.48 -28.84 9.93
CA VAL A 463 -28.48 -28.30 8.56
C VAL A 463 -29.55 -29.07 7.79
N ASN A 464 -30.56 -28.35 7.26
CA ASN A 464 -31.72 -28.95 6.57
C ASN A 464 -32.39 -30.09 7.37
N GLY A 465 -32.45 -29.95 8.71
CA GLY A 465 -33.00 -30.97 9.62
C GLY A 465 -32.06 -32.10 10.00
N VAL A 466 -30.88 -32.22 9.39
CA VAL A 466 -29.88 -33.27 9.69
C VAL A 466 -28.88 -32.78 10.74
N ALA A 467 -28.64 -33.58 11.78
CA ALA A 467 -27.67 -33.29 12.83
C ALA A 467 -26.23 -33.51 12.34
N GLN A 468 -25.38 -32.49 12.46
CA GLN A 468 -23.98 -32.53 12.06
C GLN A 468 -23.08 -32.05 13.19
N LYS A 469 -21.90 -32.67 13.38
CA LYS A 469 -20.87 -32.18 14.30
C LYS A 469 -20.23 -30.90 13.76
N PHE A 470 -20.09 -29.93 14.64
CA PHE A 470 -19.65 -28.58 14.31
C PHE A 470 -18.77 -28.00 15.42
N VAL A 471 -17.88 -27.08 15.08
CA VAL A 471 -17.18 -26.22 16.05
C VAL A 471 -17.32 -24.79 15.54
N SER A 472 -17.75 -23.87 16.41
CA SER A 472 -18.07 -22.47 16.04
C SER A 472 -16.96 -21.75 15.27
N TYR A 473 -15.70 -22.00 15.59
CA TYR A 473 -14.55 -21.41 14.91
C TYR A 473 -14.29 -21.96 13.48
N MET A 474 -14.92 -23.07 13.07
CA MET A 474 -14.72 -23.64 11.72
C MET A 474 -15.24 -22.76 10.59
N ILE A 475 -16.15 -21.81 10.86
CA ILE A 475 -16.62 -20.83 9.88
C ILE A 475 -15.94 -19.46 10.02
N VAL A 476 -15.00 -19.32 10.95
CA VAL A 476 -14.18 -18.11 11.07
C VAL A 476 -12.99 -18.25 10.10
N PRO A 477 -12.86 -17.38 9.09
CA PRO A 477 -11.91 -17.54 7.99
C PRO A 477 -10.46 -17.85 8.42
N GLU A 478 -9.91 -17.06 9.36
CA GLU A 478 -8.54 -17.22 9.85
C GLU A 478 -8.31 -18.61 10.45
N TYR A 479 -9.22 -19.08 11.30
CA TYR A 479 -9.05 -20.33 12.04
C TYR A 479 -9.35 -21.57 11.17
N ASN A 480 -10.32 -21.46 10.24
CA ASN A 480 -10.56 -22.46 9.21
C ASN A 480 -9.28 -22.69 8.37
N ILE A 481 -8.69 -21.60 7.85
CA ILE A 481 -7.46 -21.66 7.05
C ILE A 481 -6.30 -22.17 7.91
N TRP A 482 -6.14 -21.69 9.15
CA TRP A 482 -5.08 -22.16 10.04
C TRP A 482 -5.14 -23.67 10.29
N ALA A 483 -6.31 -24.21 10.62
CA ALA A 483 -6.47 -25.63 10.92
C ALA A 483 -6.24 -26.50 9.67
N ALA A 484 -6.78 -26.06 8.52
CA ALA A 484 -6.57 -26.68 7.22
C ALA A 484 -5.08 -26.76 6.85
N LEU A 485 -4.37 -25.63 6.86
CA LEU A 485 -2.93 -25.60 6.52
C LEU A 485 -2.10 -26.41 7.54
N THR A 486 -2.46 -26.40 8.83
CA THR A 486 -1.80 -27.22 9.86
C THR A 486 -1.92 -28.72 9.58
N TYR A 487 -3.12 -29.19 9.24
CA TYR A 487 -3.35 -30.59 8.88
C TYR A 487 -2.53 -31.00 7.65
N VAL A 488 -2.56 -30.17 6.60
CA VAL A 488 -1.85 -30.45 5.34
C VAL A 488 -0.34 -30.44 5.55
N GLN A 489 0.19 -29.48 6.29
CA GLN A 489 1.59 -29.38 6.64
C GLN A 489 2.08 -30.62 7.41
N LYS A 490 1.35 -31.05 8.45
CA LYS A 490 1.69 -32.25 9.24
C LYS A 490 1.67 -33.54 8.40
N ARG A 491 0.75 -33.66 7.44
CA ARG A 491 0.51 -34.91 6.71
C ARG A 491 1.26 -35.01 5.38
N TYR A 492 1.57 -33.89 4.74
CA TYR A 492 2.10 -33.84 3.37
C TYR A 492 3.24 -32.84 3.15
N GLY A 493 3.58 -32.00 4.14
CA GLY A 493 4.60 -30.95 4.03
C GLY A 493 4.18 -29.72 3.20
N ASN A 494 4.98 -28.65 3.27
CA ASN A 494 4.66 -27.37 2.63
C ASN A 494 4.54 -27.45 1.09
N ALA A 495 5.37 -28.28 0.43
CA ALA A 495 5.30 -28.53 -1.01
C ALA A 495 3.98 -29.17 -1.49
N ARG A 496 3.04 -29.48 -0.57
CA ARG A 496 1.67 -29.85 -0.92
C ARG A 496 0.84 -28.66 -1.38
N PHE A 497 1.13 -27.44 -0.88
CA PHE A 497 0.41 -26.23 -1.28
C PHE A 497 0.69 -25.83 -2.73
N ASP A 498 1.88 -26.15 -3.25
CA ASP A 498 2.13 -26.14 -4.70
C ASP A 498 1.10 -26.99 -5.43
N LYS A 499 0.80 -28.21 -4.97
CA LYS A 499 -0.11 -29.12 -5.69
C LYS A 499 -1.60 -28.73 -5.61
N TRP A 500 -1.95 -27.67 -4.88
CA TRP A 500 -3.27 -27.03 -4.99
C TRP A 500 -3.36 -26.12 -6.23
N ASN A 501 -2.22 -25.80 -6.85
CA ASN A 501 -2.11 -25.02 -8.08
C ASN A 501 -2.70 -25.74 -9.33
N SER A 502 -2.80 -27.08 -9.31
CA SER A 502 -3.08 -27.92 -10.48
C SER A 502 -4.54 -28.35 -10.64
N GLY A 503 -5.41 -28.01 -9.67
CA GLY A 503 -6.80 -28.49 -9.63
C GLY A 503 -6.91 -30.01 -9.56
N SER A 504 -5.91 -30.67 -8.98
CA SER A 504 -5.85 -32.12 -8.84
C SER A 504 -5.18 -32.50 -7.52
N ASN A 505 -5.93 -32.46 -6.40
CA ASN A 505 -5.78 -33.40 -5.29
C ASN A 505 -6.80 -33.14 -4.18
N LEU A 506 -7.57 -34.18 -3.81
CA LEU A 506 -8.38 -34.22 -2.59
C LEU A 506 -7.44 -34.15 -1.37
N ALA A 507 -7.42 -33.03 -0.65
CA ALA A 507 -6.73 -32.96 0.64
C ALA A 507 -7.57 -33.54 1.79
N TYR A 508 -8.91 -33.56 1.62
CA TYR A 508 -9.88 -33.81 2.71
C TYR A 508 -10.76 -35.05 2.54
N GLY A 509 -10.44 -35.96 1.61
CA GLY A 509 -11.17 -37.23 1.45
C GLY A 509 -10.25 -38.44 1.24
N PRO A 510 -10.58 -39.63 1.80
CA PRO A 510 -10.03 -40.88 1.30
C PRO A 510 -10.58 -41.15 -0.12
N THR A 511 -9.71 -41.67 -0.98
CA THR A 511 -9.95 -42.21 -2.34
C THR A 511 -11.41 -42.26 -2.84
N MET A 512 -11.70 -41.48 -3.88
CA MET A 512 -12.85 -41.76 -4.76
C MET A 512 -12.56 -43.04 -5.58
N SER A 513 -13.49 -43.99 -5.51
CA SER A 513 -13.69 -45.10 -6.43
C SER A 513 -15.19 -45.40 -6.50
#